data_AF-A0A6I7XTE0-F1
#
_entry.id   AF-A0A6I7XTE0-F1
#
_cell.length_a   1.000
_cell.length_b   1.000
_cell.length_c   1.000
_cell.angle_alpha   90.00
_cell.angle_beta   90.00
_cell.angle_gamma   90.00
#
_symmetry.space_group_name_H-M   'P 1'
#
loop_
_entity.id
_entity.type
_entity.pdbx_description
1 polymer ?
#
loop_
_entity_poly.entity_id
_entity_poly.type
_entity_poly.pdbx_seq_one_letter_code
_entity_poly.pdbx_strand_id
1 'polypeptide(L)' 'MAEALNGTFKAELIEMQSPWKDVAQVERAIFQWIAWYNDERLHSALDYVPPAEYEEAFW' A
#
# COMPACT_ATOMS: atom_id res chain seq x y z
N MET A 1 5.06 -7.80 11.23
CA MET A 1 4.10 -7.34 10.20
C MET A 1 4.44 -5.94 9.67
N ALA A 2 4.71 -4.96 10.52
CA ALA A 2 5.09 -3.60 10.09
C ALA A 2 6.31 -3.55 9.15
N GLU A 3 7.30 -4.44 9.34
CA GLU A 3 8.49 -4.48 8.47
C GLU A 3 8.19 -4.90 7.03
N ALA A 4 7.27 -5.86 6.83
CA ALA A 4 6.86 -6.29 5.49
C ALA A 4 6.11 -5.17 4.76
N LEU A 5 5.16 -4.51 5.44
CA LEU A 5 4.45 -3.36 4.92
C LEU A 5 5.41 -2.23 4.51
N ASN A 6 6.37 -1.89 5.37
CA ASN A 6 7.36 -0.85 5.09
C ASN A 6 8.28 -1.20 3.92
N GLY A 7 8.66 -2.47 3.79
CA GLY A 7 9.43 -2.96 2.65
C GLY A 7 8.66 -2.78 1.34
N THR A 8 7.39 -3.21 1.31
CA THR A 8 6.52 -3.06 0.15
C THR A 8 6.24 -1.60 -0.21
N PHE A 9 5.98 -0.76 0.79
CA PHE A 9 5.80 0.69 0.61
C PHE A 9 7.03 1.33 -0.05
N LYS A 10 8.24 1.03 0.43
CA LYS A 10 9.47 1.59 -0.15
C LYS A 10 9.67 1.14 -1.59
N ALA A 11 9.49 -0.15 -1.87
CA ALA A 11 9.69 -0.71 -3.20
C ALA A 11 8.71 -0.13 -4.22
N GLU A 12 7.40 -0.16 -3.92
CA GLU A 12 6.36 0.16 -4.90
C GLU A 12 6.07 1.65 -5.01
N LEU A 13 6.16 2.39 -3.90
CA LEU A 13 5.94 3.82 -3.92
C LEU A 13 7.27 4.53 -4.18
N ILE A 14 8.23 4.42 -3.26
CA ILE A 14 9.40 5.30 -3.27
C ILE A 14 10.35 4.98 -4.42
N GLU A 15 10.67 3.70 -4.64
CA GLU A 15 11.64 3.29 -5.66
C GLU A 15 11.04 3.24 -7.06
N MET A 16 9.88 2.60 -7.25
CA MET A 16 9.25 2.45 -8.58
C MET A 16 8.67 3.75 -9.15
N GLN A 17 8.21 4.69 -8.33
CA GLN A 17 7.62 5.95 -8.80
C GLN A 17 8.60 7.15 -8.74
N SER A 18 9.86 6.87 -8.42
CA SER A 18 10.97 7.83 -8.52
C SER A 18 11.21 8.27 -9.99
N PRO A 19 11.67 9.51 -10.26
CA PRO A 19 12.05 10.55 -9.30
C PRO A 19 10.89 11.47 -8.87
N TRP A 20 10.94 11.89 -7.62
CA TRP A 20 9.99 12.83 -7.02
C TRP A 20 10.49 14.28 -7.13
N LYS A 21 9.58 15.20 -7.44
CA LYS A 21 9.89 16.63 -7.61
C LYS A 21 9.87 17.41 -6.30
N ASP A 22 8.93 17.07 -5.42
CA ASP A 22 8.69 17.77 -4.16
C ASP A 22 7.94 16.86 -3.16
N VAL A 23 7.93 17.28 -1.89
CA VAL A 23 7.27 16.53 -0.81
C VAL A 23 5.77 16.39 -1.03
N ALA A 24 5.10 17.41 -1.58
CA ALA A 24 3.66 17.35 -1.82
C ALA A 24 3.27 16.33 -2.90
N GLN A 25 4.15 16.07 -3.87
CA GLN A 25 4.00 14.95 -4.80
C GLN A 25 4.04 13.60 -4.07
N VAL A 26 5.00 13.41 -3.17
CA VAL A 26 5.12 12.18 -2.37
C VAL A 26 3.91 12.01 -1.46
N GLU A 27 3.47 13.04 -0.76
CA GLU A 27 2.29 12.99 0.13
C GLU A 27 1.03 12.55 -0.62
N ARG A 28 0.76 13.12 -1.80
CA ARG A 28 -0.38 12.69 -2.63
C ARG A 28 -0.25 11.25 -3.10
N ALA A 29 0.96 10.80 -3.42
CA ALA A 29 1.19 9.43 -3.84
C ALA A 29 1.01 8.45 -2.66
N ILE A 30 1.41 8.84 -1.44
CA ILE A 30 1.16 8.07 -0.22
C ILE A 30 -0.34 7.85 -0.01
N PHE A 31 -1.17 8.91 -0.12
CA PHE A 31 -2.62 8.76 0.05
C PHE A 31 -3.23 7.80 -0.98
N GLN A 32 -2.83 7.93 -2.25
CA GLN A 32 -3.28 7.02 -3.32
C GLN A 32 -2.83 5.59 -3.07
N TRP A 33 -1.57 5.39 -2.67
CA TRP A 33 -1.03 4.06 -2.40
C TRP A 33 -1.71 3.40 -1.21
N ILE A 34 -2.00 4.14 -0.13
CA ILE A 34 -2.72 3.61 1.04
C ILE A 34 -4.16 3.21 0.66
N ALA A 35 -4.87 4.05 -0.09
CA ALA A 35 -6.22 3.75 -0.54
C ALA A 35 -6.24 2.45 -1.38
N TRP A 36 -5.37 2.38 -2.39
CA TRP A 36 -5.21 1.18 -3.22
C TRP A 36 -4.80 -0.06 -2.40
N TYR A 37 -3.82 0.09 -1.50
CA TYR A 37 -3.32 -1.03 -0.68
C TYR A 37 -4.42 -1.64 0.17
N ASN A 38 -5.28 -0.83 0.78
CA ASN A 38 -6.31 -1.33 1.68
C ASN A 38 -7.56 -1.82 0.96
N ASP A 39 -7.96 -1.17 -0.13
CA ASP A 39 -9.27 -1.39 -0.77
C ASP A 39 -9.19 -2.29 -2.01
N GLU A 40 -8.05 -2.32 -2.70
CA GLU A 40 -7.95 -2.96 -4.04
C GLU A 40 -6.83 -4.00 -4.14
N ARG A 41 -5.80 -3.90 -3.31
CA ARG A 41 -4.62 -4.77 -3.44
C ARG A 41 -4.89 -6.17 -2.91
N LEU A 42 -4.79 -7.15 -3.80
CA LEU A 42 -4.92 -8.56 -3.41
C LEU A 42 -3.65 -9.09 -2.76
N HIS A 43 -3.81 -9.79 -1.64
CA HIS A 43 -2.72 -10.44 -0.92
C HIS A 43 -2.89 -11.96 -0.92
N SER A 44 -1.93 -12.70 -1.45
CA SER A 44 -1.96 -14.17 -1.44
C SER A 44 -2.01 -14.75 -0.01
N ALA A 45 -1.47 -14.04 0.98
CA ALA A 45 -1.57 -14.40 2.38
C ALA A 45 -2.98 -14.19 2.98
N LEU A 46 -3.82 -13.39 2.33
CA LEU A 46 -5.21 -13.10 2.70
C LEU A 46 -6.19 -13.76 1.72
N ASP A 47 -5.86 -14.92 1.16
CA ASP A 47 -6.69 -15.63 0.17
C ASP A 47 -7.05 -14.77 -1.07
N TYR A 48 -6.15 -13.87 -1.46
CA TYR A 48 -6.35 -12.92 -2.56
C TYR A 48 -7.52 -11.95 -2.36
N VAL A 49 -7.79 -11.53 -1.12
CA VAL A 49 -8.64 -10.37 -0.85
C VAL A 49 -7.82 -9.15 -0.39
N PRO A 50 -8.36 -7.92 -0.54
CA PRO A 50 -7.83 -6.71 0.07
C PRO A 50 -7.82 -6.77 1.59
N PRO A 51 -6.91 -6.02 2.25
CA PRO A 51 -6.86 -5.93 3.70
C PRO A 51 -8.18 -5.49 4.33
N ALA A 52 -8.87 -4.49 3.74
CA ALA A 52 -10.14 -4.01 4.29
C ALA A 52 -11.22 -5.11 4.28
N GLU A 53 -11.39 -5.82 3.17
CA GLU A 53 -12.34 -6.94 3.08
C GLU A 53 -11.98 -8.08 4.04
N TYR A 54 -10.68 -8.36 4.22
CA TYR A 54 -10.22 -9.34 5.20
C TYR A 54 -10.56 -8.91 6.63
N GLU A 55 -10.30 -7.65 6.99
CA GLU A 55 -10.63 -7.11 8.32
C GLU A 55 -12.13 -7.19 8.57
N GLU A 56 -12.99 -6.76 7.63
CA GLU A 56 -14.46 -6.85 7.77
C GLU A 56 -14.98 -8.28 7.94
N ALA A 57 -14.32 -9.27 7.33
CA ALA A 57 -14.74 -10.67 7.41
C ALA A 57 -14.35 -11.34 8.74
N PHE A 58 -13.28 -10.89 9.40
CA PHE A 58 -12.65 -11.58 10.53
C PHE A 58 -12.58 -10.77 11.83
N TRP A 59 -12.95 -9.48 11.81
CA TRP A 59 -12.90 -8.58 12.96
C TRP A 59 -14.21 -7.80 13.15
#